data_AF-A0AAD9DCF1-F1
#
_entry.id   AF-A0AAD9DCF1-F1
#
_cell.length_a   1.000
_cell.length_b   1.000
_cell.length_c   1.000
_cell.angle_alpha   90.00
_cell.angle_beta   90.00
_cell.angle_gamma   90.00
#
_symmetry.space_group_name_H-M   'P 1'
#
loop_
_entity.id
_entity.type
_entity.pdbx_description
1 polymer ?
#
loop_
_entity_poly.entity_id
_entity_poly.type
_entity_poly.pdbx_seq_one_letter_code
_entity_poly.pdbx_strand_id
1 'polypeptide(L)'
;MHLIPLSAANEEICKLLKATKVPYILIYKRSEGEVARFACPPSKMQLLIDALHEHASPLNDDLLPMSLSEEPTIEPLMEDDSIESTLMKGSEMMDALMP
;
A
#
# COMPACT_ATOMS: atom_id res chain seq x y z
N MET A 1 -2.72 -12.20 -25.83
CA MET A 1 -2.33 -11.88 -24.44
C MET A 1 -0.91 -11.36 -24.45
N HIS A 2 -0.72 -10.05 -24.26
CA HIS A 2 0.61 -9.46 -24.06
C HIS A 2 0.95 -9.59 -22.57
N LEU A 3 1.85 -10.51 -22.23
CA LEU A 3 2.45 -10.56 -20.90
C LEU A 3 3.46 -9.41 -20.83
N ILE A 4 3.16 -8.39 -20.03
CA ILE A 4 4.13 -7.33 -19.72
C ILE A 4 5.31 -8.03 -19.02
N PRO A 5 6.55 -7.89 -19.53
CA PRO A 5 7.69 -8.49 -18.88
C PRO A 5 7.86 -7.81 -17.51
N LEU A 6 7.62 -8.56 -16.45
CA LEU A 6 7.84 -8.19 -15.05
C LEU A 6 9.30 -7.80 -14.73
N SER A 7 10.21 -7.84 -15.71
CA SER A 7 11.65 -7.71 -15.48
C SER A 7 12.09 -6.32 -15.07
N ALA A 8 11.34 -5.26 -15.37
CA ALA A 8 11.81 -3.89 -15.13
C ALA A 8 11.04 -3.12 -14.05
N ALA A 9 9.75 -3.40 -13.82
CA ALA A 9 8.92 -2.53 -12.99
C ALA A 9 9.36 -2.49 -11.51
N ASN A 10 9.92 -3.60 -10.99
CA ASN A 10 10.31 -3.74 -9.57
C ASN A 10 11.65 -4.48 -9.40
N GLU A 11 12.57 -4.39 -10.36
CA GLU A 11 13.79 -5.21 -10.40
C GLU A 11 14.64 -5.07 -9.12
N GLU A 12 14.85 -3.85 -8.64
CA GLU A 12 15.63 -3.57 -7.43
C GLU A 12 15.01 -4.18 -6.18
N ILE A 13 13.69 -4.05 -6.04
CA ILE A 13 12.93 -4.64 -4.93
C ILE A 13 13.00 -6.17 -4.99
N CYS A 14 12.83 -6.76 -6.17
CA CYS A 14 12.96 -8.21 -6.35
C CYS A 14 14.37 -8.72 -6.01
N LYS A 15 15.43 -7.97 -6.35
CA LYS A 15 16.81 -8.27 -5.96
C LYS A 15 16.99 -8.20 -4.44
N LEU A 16 16.50 -7.13 -3.80
CA LEU A 16 16.56 -6.96 -2.35
C LEU A 16 15.85 -8.10 -1.62
N LEU A 17 14.68 -8.49 -2.12
CA LEU A 17 13.89 -9.61 -1.60
C LEU A 17 14.43 -10.99 -2.02
N LYS A 18 15.54 -11.05 -2.77
CA LYS A 18 16.14 -12.30 -3.29
C LYS A 18 15.17 -13.17 -4.10
N ALA A 19 14.20 -12.54 -4.76
CA ALA A 19 13.21 -13.19 -5.63
C ALA A 19 13.82 -13.48 -7.01
N THR A 20 14.70 -14.49 -7.09
CA THR A 20 15.50 -14.79 -8.30
C THR A 20 14.82 -15.71 -9.31
N LYS A 21 13.66 -16.30 -8.96
CA LYS A 21 12.89 -17.22 -9.82
C LYS A 21 11.42 -16.85 -9.76
N VAL A 22 10.76 -16.80 -10.92
CA VAL A 22 9.33 -16.47 -11.02
C VAL A 22 8.47 -17.70 -11.34
N PRO A 23 7.23 -17.76 -10.81
CA PRO A 23 6.67 -16.87 -9.79
C PRO A 23 7.28 -17.14 -8.40
N TYR A 24 7.42 -16.09 -7.60
CA TYR A 24 7.99 -16.11 -6.25
C TYR A 24 6.95 -15.65 -5.24
N ILE A 25 6.81 -16.36 -4.13
CA ILE A 25 5.84 -16.09 -3.08
C ILE A 25 6.57 -15.72 -1.80
N LEU A 26 6.10 -14.65 -1.17
CA LEU A 26 6.45 -14.24 0.19
C LEU A 26 5.15 -14.13 0.98
N ILE A 27 5.08 -14.74 2.16
CA ILE A 27 3.92 -14.68 3.06
C ILE A 27 4.34 -13.95 4.32
N TYR A 28 3.57 -12.93 4.70
CA TYR A 28 3.76 -12.16 5.93
C TYR A 28 2.54 -12.31 6.83
N LYS A 29 2.73 -12.34 8.16
CA LYS A 29 1.66 -12.46 9.14
C LYS A 29 1.80 -11.44 10.27
N ARG A 30 0.96 -10.39 10.25
CA ARG A 30 0.86 -9.34 11.29
C ARG A 30 2.24 -8.96 11.86
N SER A 31 2.44 -9.11 13.17
CA SER A 31 3.68 -8.84 13.88
C SER A 31 4.72 -9.96 13.81
N GLU A 32 4.38 -11.13 13.28
CA GLU A 32 5.31 -12.25 13.09
C GLU A 32 6.26 -11.99 11.91
N GLY A 33 5.92 -11.05 11.03
CA GLY A 33 6.74 -10.71 9.88
C GLY A 33 6.67 -11.78 8.79
N GLU A 34 7.81 -12.08 8.15
CA GLU A 34 7.88 -13.08 7.07
C GLU A 34 7.75 -14.49 7.65
N VAL A 35 6.71 -15.22 7.25
CA VAL A 35 6.44 -16.59 7.71
C VAL A 35 6.76 -17.66 6.67
N ALA A 36 6.74 -17.31 5.37
CA ALA A 36 7.14 -18.23 4.31
C ALA A 36 7.71 -17.50 3.09
N ARG A 37 8.61 -18.21 2.37
CA ARG A 37 9.29 -17.72 1.17
C ARG A 37 9.64 -18.87 0.24
N PHE A 38 9.14 -18.87 -0.99
CA PHE A 38 9.42 -19.95 -1.95
C PHE A 38 9.13 -19.56 -3.41
N ALA A 39 9.79 -20.25 -4.35
CA ALA A 39 9.42 -20.20 -5.77
C ALA A 39 8.32 -21.24 -6.05
N CYS A 40 7.26 -20.85 -6.76
CA CYS A 40 6.06 -21.65 -6.93
C CYS A 40 5.68 -21.83 -8.41
N PRO A 41 6.45 -22.59 -9.21
CA PRO A 41 6.05 -22.88 -10.58
C PRO A 41 4.65 -23.52 -10.59
N PRO A 42 3.88 -23.44 -11.69
CA PRO A 42 2.51 -23.95 -11.75
C PRO A 42 2.35 -25.41 -11.31
N SER A 43 3.37 -26.25 -11.56
CA SER A 43 3.42 -27.65 -11.14
C SER A 43 3.51 -27.87 -9.63
N LYS A 44 3.79 -26.82 -8.84
CA LYS A 44 3.97 -26.88 -7.39
C LYS A 44 2.95 -26.04 -6.61
N MET A 45 1.77 -25.83 -7.19
CA MET A 45 0.69 -25.06 -6.55
C MET A 45 0.33 -25.59 -5.14
N GLN A 46 0.47 -26.89 -4.90
CA GLN A 46 0.21 -27.48 -3.59
C GLN A 46 1.08 -26.86 -2.48
N LEU A 47 2.33 -26.46 -2.77
CA LEU A 47 3.19 -25.78 -1.80
C LEU A 47 2.58 -24.48 -1.29
N LEU A 48 1.89 -23.73 -2.18
CA LEU A 48 1.19 -22.51 -1.78
C LEU A 48 0.00 -22.83 -0.88
N ILE A 49 -0.79 -23.84 -1.26
CA ILE A 49 -1.97 -24.27 -0.49
C ILE A 49 -1.56 -24.72 0.91
N ASP A 50 -0.50 -25.53 1.01
CA ASP A 50 0.00 -26.04 2.28
C ASP A 50 0.50 -24.91 3.18
N ALA A 51 1.29 -23.97 2.64
CA ALA A 51 1.78 -22.82 3.39
C ALA A 51 0.64 -21.91 3.89
N LEU A 52 -0.43 -21.76 3.11
CA LEU A 52 -1.60 -21.00 3.53
C LEU A 52 -2.32 -21.69 4.70
N HIS A 53 -2.51 -23.01 4.64
CA HIS A 53 -3.13 -23.75 5.74
C HIS A 53 -2.26 -23.77 7.01
N GLU A 54 -0.94 -23.88 6.86
CA GLU A 54 0.01 -23.86 7.98
C GLU A 54 -0.04 -22.53 8.75
N HIS A 55 -0.15 -21.41 8.03
CA HIS A 55 -0.10 -20.08 8.63
C HIS A 55 -1.47 -19.43 8.87
N ALA A 56 -2.55 -20.02 8.35
CA ALA A 56 -3.91 -19.61 8.63
C ALA A 56 -4.18 -19.69 10.14
N SER A 57 -4.72 -18.61 10.71
CA SER A 57 -5.24 -18.68 12.08
C SER A 57 -6.45 -19.62 12.10
N PRO A 58 -6.62 -20.44 13.14
CA PRO A 58 -7.88 -21.14 13.34
C PRO A 58 -9.01 -20.10 13.37
N LEU A 59 -10.16 -20.46 12.79
CA LEU A 59 -11.42 -19.71 12.84
C LEU A 59 -11.98 -19.70 14.28
N ASN A 60 -11.22 -19.19 15.23
CA ASN A 60 -11.72 -18.81 16.54
C ASN A 60 -11.80 -17.29 16.53
N ASP A 61 -12.99 -16.81 16.16
CA ASP A 61 -13.76 -15.64 16.62
C ASP A 61 -13.11 -14.49 17.42
N ASP A 62 -11.82 -14.21 17.28
CA ASP A 62 -11.32 -12.86 17.53
C ASP A 62 -11.67 -12.01 16.30
N LEU A 63 -12.94 -11.64 16.30
CA LEU A 63 -13.48 -10.43 15.69
C LEU A 63 -12.50 -9.28 15.93
N LEU A 64 -11.53 -9.12 15.05
CA LEU A 64 -11.04 -7.78 14.81
C LEU A 64 -12.21 -7.06 14.11
N PRO A 65 -12.70 -5.94 14.66
CA PRO A 65 -13.41 -5.01 13.82
C PRO A 65 -12.41 -4.58 12.75
N MET A 66 -12.45 -5.23 11.58
CA MET A 66 -12.19 -4.51 10.34
C MET A 66 -13.31 -3.48 10.24
N SER A 67 -13.16 -2.37 10.97
CA SER A 67 -13.79 -1.12 10.56
C SER A 67 -13.12 -0.74 9.24
N LEU A 68 -13.58 -1.35 8.15
CA LEU A 68 -13.48 -0.83 6.79
C LEU A 68 -14.45 0.35 6.65
N SER A 69 -14.37 1.31 7.55
CA SER A 69 -15.25 2.48 7.55
C SER A 69 -14.60 3.60 8.35
N GLU A 70 -13.48 4.08 7.83
CA GLU A 70 -13.31 5.52 7.67
C GLU A 70 -12.81 5.70 6.24
N GLU A 71 -13.73 5.93 5.29
CA GLU A 71 -13.34 6.80 4.19
C GLU A 71 -12.74 8.05 4.85
N PRO A 72 -11.57 8.55 4.40
CA PRO A 72 -11.12 9.84 4.88
C PRO A 72 -12.28 10.79 4.62
N THR A 73 -12.90 11.27 5.69
CA THR A 73 -13.91 12.31 5.58
C THR A 73 -13.12 13.49 5.06
N ILE A 74 -13.20 13.72 3.74
CA ILE A 74 -12.76 14.97 3.17
C ILE A 74 -13.74 15.96 3.80
N GLU A 75 -13.29 16.65 4.86
CA GLU A 75 -14.01 17.81 5.35
C GLU A 75 -14.27 18.68 4.12
N PRO A 76 -15.53 19.07 3.85
CA PRO A 76 -15.78 20.09 2.85
C PRO A 76 -14.91 21.26 3.28
N LEU A 77 -13.88 21.56 2.49
CA LEU A 77 -13.16 22.82 2.57
C LEU A 77 -14.26 23.87 2.54
N MET A 78 -14.54 24.48 3.69
CA MET A 78 -15.41 25.63 3.74
C MET A 78 -14.80 26.64 2.77
N GLU A 79 -15.50 26.88 1.66
CA GLU A 79 -15.09 27.78 0.58
C GLU A 79 -15.17 29.25 1.04
N ASP A 80 -14.60 29.59 2.19
CA ASP A 80 -14.71 30.94 2.75
C ASP A 80 -13.34 31.60 2.94
N ASP A 81 -12.39 31.27 2.07
CA ASP A 81 -11.41 32.25 1.64
C ASP A 81 -11.13 32.02 0.14
N SER A 82 -11.95 32.66 -0.69
CA SER A 82 -11.70 32.77 -2.14
C SER A 82 -10.22 33.13 -2.38
N ILE A 83 -9.63 32.57 -3.43
CA ILE A 83 -8.24 32.85 -3.84
C ILE A 83 -8.03 34.37 -3.97
N GLU A 84 -9.09 35.11 -4.30
CA GLU A 84 -9.14 36.57 -4.37
C GLU A 84 -8.95 37.24 -2.99
N SER A 85 -9.52 36.69 -1.91
CA SER A 85 -9.32 37.14 -0.51
C SER A 85 -7.85 36.97 -0.10
N THR A 86 -7.26 35.83 -0.46
CA THR A 86 -5.84 35.53 -0.16
C THR A 86 -4.90 36.46 -0.92
N LEU A 87 -5.20 36.74 -2.20
CA LEU A 87 -4.41 37.66 -3.03
C LEU A 87 -4.52 39.12 -2.56
N MET A 88 -5.71 39.58 -2.16
CA MET A 88 -5.92 40.91 -1.59
C MET A 88 -5.11 41.11 -0.31
N LYS A 89 -5.17 40.17 0.65
CA LYS A 89 -4.34 40.22 1.87
C LYS A 89 -2.84 40.25 1.55
N GLY A 90 -2.40 39.49 0.54
CA GLY A 90 -1.01 39.52 0.08
C GLY A 90 -0.59 40.89 -0.46
N SER A 91 -1.48 41.56 -1.20
CA SER A 91 -1.24 42.92 -1.73
C SER A 91 -1.15 43.96 -0.61
N GLU A 92 -2.09 43.94 0.34
CA GLU A 92 -2.12 44.89 1.46
C GLU A 92 -0.87 44.80 2.35
N MET A 93 -0.34 43.59 2.55
CA MET A 93 0.91 43.40 3.30
C MET A 93 2.14 43.93 2.55
N MET A 94 2.16 43.86 1.22
CA MET A 94 3.24 44.43 0.40
C MET A 94 3.20 45.96 0.39
N ASP A 95 2.01 46.54 0.36
CA ASP A 95 1.82 48.00 0.42
C ASP A 95 2.22 48.56 1.80
N ALA A 96 2.01 47.81 2.89
CA ALA A 96 2.45 48.22 4.23
C ALA A 96 3.98 48.17 4.43
N LEU A 97 4.72 47.48 3.55
CA LEU A 97 6.17 47.36 3.59
C LEU A 97 6.90 48.35 2.68
N MET A 98 6.16 49.13 1.89
CA MET A 98 6.69 50.21 1.06
C MET A 98 6.11 51.56 1.52
N PRO A 99 6.88 52.40 2.25
CA PRO A 99 6.41 53.73 2.68
C PRO A 99 6.20 54.71 1.51
#